data_AF-A0A2M7SZ43-F1
#
_entry.id   AF-A0A2M7SZ43-F1
#
_cell.length_a   1.000
_cell.length_b   1.000
_cell.length_c   1.000
_cell.angle_alpha   90.00
_cell.angle_beta   90.00
_cell.angle_gamma   90.00
#
_symmetry.space_group_name_H-M   'P 1'
#
loop_
_entity.id
_entity.type
_entity.pdbx_description
1 polymer ?
#
loop_
_entity_poly.entity_id
_entity_poly.type
_entity_poly.pdbx_seq_one_letter_code
_entity_poly.pdbx_strand_id
1 'polypeptide(L)'
;MSTSSKITVEITDVTPELATHFLEKSTVNRPLEDTLAQTYAKLMKEEEWLLNGKTIVFDEDGFMRNGLHRCHACIAAGTPFPSVVISGPSRDAFSNLSSKN
;
A
#
# COMPACT_ATOMS: atom_id res chain seq x y z
N MET A 1 9.15 -16.11 -22.42
CA MET A 1 9.85 -16.94 -21.42
C MET A 1 9.59 -16.30 -20.07
N SER A 2 8.84 -16.98 -19.20
CA SER A 2 8.43 -16.45 -17.90
C SER A 2 9.62 -16.40 -16.96
N THR A 3 10.14 -15.20 -16.70
CA THR A 3 11.04 -14.96 -15.59
C THR A 3 10.28 -15.26 -14.31
N SER A 4 10.77 -16.21 -13.51
CA SER A 4 10.30 -16.40 -12.14
C SER A 4 10.73 -15.16 -11.35
N SER A 5 9.92 -14.11 -11.37
CA SER A 5 10.12 -12.94 -10.50
C SER A 5 9.90 -13.42 -9.08
N LYS A 6 10.97 -13.39 -8.27
CA LYS A 6 10.92 -13.80 -6.86
C LYS A 6 10.01 -12.83 -6.11
N ILE A 7 8.82 -13.28 -5.73
CA ILE A 7 7.91 -12.52 -4.87
C ILE A 7 8.46 -12.54 -3.44
N THR A 8 8.55 -11.38 -2.81
CA THR A 8 8.82 -11.26 -1.37
C THR A 8 7.55 -10.86 -0.63
N VAL A 9 7.42 -11.39 0.59
CA VAL A 9 6.31 -11.08 1.50
C VAL A 9 6.92 -10.88 2.89
N GLU A 10 6.72 -9.71 3.46
CA GLU A 10 7.24 -9.35 4.78
C GLU A 10 6.20 -8.58 5.58
N ILE A 11 6.25 -8.71 6.91
CA ILE A 11 5.48 -7.86 7.81
C ILE A 11 6.39 -6.71 8.20
N THR A 12 5.92 -5.48 7.98
CA THR A 12 6.67 -4.26 8.22
C THR A 12 5.82 -3.28 9.03
N ASP A 13 6.43 -2.67 10.04
CA ASP A 13 5.88 -1.46 10.67
C ASP A 13 6.19 -0.27 9.76
N VAL A 14 5.17 0.15 9.02
CA VAL A 14 5.29 1.22 8.03
C VAL A 14 5.21 2.54 8.75
N THR A 15 6.33 3.26 8.83
CA THR A 15 6.42 4.60 9.44
C THR A 15 5.92 5.69 8.47
N PRO A 16 5.61 6.90 8.95
CA PRO A 16 5.26 8.03 8.08
C PRO A 16 6.32 8.34 7.01
N GLU A 17 7.61 8.21 7.35
CA GLU A 17 8.73 8.42 6.44
C GLU A 17 8.75 7.33 5.36
N LEU A 18 8.59 6.06 5.75
CA LEU A 18 8.54 4.95 4.82
C LEU A 18 7.30 5.03 3.91
N ALA A 19 6.15 5.41 4.47
CA ALA A 19 4.93 5.65 3.72
C ALA A 19 5.12 6.76 2.67
N THR A 20 5.85 7.83 3.00
CA THR A 20 6.18 8.90 2.06
C THR A 20 7.00 8.36 0.88
N HIS A 21 8.04 7.57 1.16
CA HIS A 21 8.84 6.92 0.11
C HIS A 21 8.06 5.90 -0.72
N PHE A 22 7.10 5.21 -0.12
CA PHE A 22 6.21 4.32 -0.85
C PHE A 22 5.32 5.09 -1.84
N LEU A 23 4.81 6.26 -1.44
CA LEU A 23 3.99 7.12 -2.27
C LEU A 23 4.75 7.73 -3.45
N GLU A 24 6.04 8.03 -3.31
CA GLU A 24 6.90 8.48 -4.40
C GLU A 24 6.94 7.47 -5.57
N LYS A 25 6.70 6.19 -5.27
CA LYS A 25 6.65 5.10 -6.26
C LYS A 25 5.22 4.75 -6.71
N SER A 26 4.21 5.52 -6.31
CA SER A 26 2.83 5.30 -6.73
C SER A 26 2.60 5.78 -8.15
N THR A 27 2.19 4.88 -9.03
CA THR A 27 1.69 5.21 -10.37
C THR A 27 0.17 5.26 -10.42
N VAL A 28 -0.50 5.17 -9.26
CA VAL A 28 -1.95 5.03 -9.18
C VAL A 28 -2.60 6.42 -9.25
N ASN A 29 -3.08 6.79 -10.43
CA ASN A 29 -3.91 7.99 -10.65
C ASN A 29 -5.37 7.80 -10.18
N ARG A 30 -5.61 7.05 -9.09
CA ARG A 30 -6.95 6.91 -8.53
C ARG A 30 -7.20 8.07 -7.56
N PRO A 31 -8.36 8.74 -7.64
CA PRO A 31 -8.72 9.75 -6.66
C PRO A 31 -8.66 9.14 -5.26
N LEU A 32 -8.03 9.86 -4.34
CA LEU A 32 -8.06 9.51 -2.93
C LEU A 32 -9.50 9.67 -2.46
N GLU A 33 -10.07 8.58 -1.95
CA GLU A 33 -11.28 8.68 -1.14
C GLU A 33 -10.87 9.17 0.24
N ASP A 34 -10.94 10.48 0.44
CA ASP A 34 -10.49 11.14 1.66
C ASP A 34 -11.12 10.52 2.92
N THR A 35 -12.41 10.15 2.86
CA THR A 35 -13.13 9.54 3.98
C THR A 35 -12.51 8.22 4.43
N LEU A 36 -12.05 7.38 3.50
CA LEU A 36 -11.44 6.10 3.84
C LEU A 36 -10.04 6.29 4.45
N ALA A 37 -9.24 7.18 3.88
CA ALA A 37 -7.92 7.53 4.42
C ALA A 37 -8.03 8.12 5.83
N GLN A 38 -9.00 9.02 6.06
CA GLN A 38 -9.26 9.59 7.38
C GLN A 38 -9.69 8.53 8.40
N THR A 39 -10.54 7.59 8.00
CA THR A 39 -10.97 6.47 8.86
C THR A 39 -9.76 5.65 9.31
N TYR A 40 -8.86 5.32 8.37
CA TYR A 40 -7.63 4.60 8.68
C TYR A 40 -6.68 5.41 9.55
N ALA A 41 -6.56 6.73 9.30
CA ALA A 41 -5.71 7.61 10.09
C ALA A 41 -6.16 7.66 11.55
N LYS A 42 -7.48 7.71 11.79
CA LYS A 42 -8.05 7.65 13.13
C LYS A 42 -7.67 6.35 13.84
N LEU A 43 -7.88 5.20 13.20
CA LEU A 43 -7.52 3.89 13.77
C LEU A 43 -6.02 3.78 14.08
N MET A 44 -5.15 4.28 13.20
CA MET A 44 -3.71 4.29 13.43
C MET A 44 -3.33 5.20 14.60
N LYS A 45 -3.92 6.39 14.68
CA LYS A 45 -3.66 7.36 15.74
C LYS A 45 -4.14 6.88 17.11
N GLU A 46 -5.23 6.13 17.16
CA GLU A 46 -5.79 5.53 18.37
C GLU A 46 -5.14 4.18 18.72
N GLU A 47 -4.11 3.74 17.96
CA GLU A 47 -3.43 2.44 18.12
C GLU A 47 -4.37 1.23 17.99
N GLU A 48 -5.53 1.42 17.35
CA GLU A 48 -6.53 0.38 17.08
C GLU A 48 -6.30 -0.33 15.73
N TRP A 49 -5.33 0.14 14.94
CA TRP A 49 -4.97 -0.53 13.69
C TRP A 49 -4.25 -1.85 13.97
N LEU A 50 -4.93 -2.95 13.69
CA LEU A 50 -4.36 -4.30 13.73
C LEU A 50 -3.96 -4.80 12.35
N LEU A 51 -3.00 -5.73 12.29
CA LEU A 51 -2.63 -6.44 11.07
C LEU A 51 -3.86 -7.21 10.55
N ASN A 52 -4.47 -6.70 9.48
CA ASN A 52 -5.82 -7.08 9.04
C ASN A 52 -5.88 -7.62 7.60
N GLY A 53 -4.75 -8.13 7.09
CA GLY A 53 -4.63 -8.64 5.71
C GLY A 53 -4.66 -7.56 4.62
N LYS A 54 -4.85 -6.28 4.96
CA LYS A 54 -4.67 -5.18 4.00
C LYS A 54 -3.17 -4.96 3.76
N THR A 55 -2.75 -5.23 2.54
CA THR A 55 -1.34 -5.24 2.14
C THR A 55 -0.88 -3.91 1.52
N ILE A 56 0.43 -3.70 1.47
CA ILE A 56 1.09 -2.79 0.53
C ILE A 56 1.69 -3.66 -0.56
N VAL A 57 1.52 -3.27 -1.83
CA VAL A 57 2.00 -4.08 -2.95
C VAL A 57 2.82 -3.23 -3.91
N PHE A 58 4.03 -3.66 -4.19
CA PHE A 58 4.89 -3.18 -5.27
C PHE A 58 4.96 -4.25 -6.36
N ASP A 59 4.85 -3.85 -7.62
CA ASP A 59 5.06 -4.79 -8.72
C ASP A 59 6.54 -5.10 -8.95
N GLU A 60 6.82 -5.91 -9.97
CA GLU A 60 8.18 -6.28 -10.39
C GLU A 60 9.07 -5.10 -10.82
N ASP A 61 8.46 -3.97 -11.21
CA ASP A 61 9.18 -2.73 -11.57
C ASP A 61 9.35 -1.81 -10.35
N GLY A 62 8.86 -2.21 -9.17
CA GLY A 62 8.93 -1.45 -7.92
C GLY A 62 7.88 -0.35 -7.80
N PHE A 63 6.89 -0.30 -8.68
CA PHE A 63 5.80 0.66 -8.60
C PHE A 63 4.72 0.19 -7.63
N MET A 64 4.25 1.10 -6.78
CA MET A 64 3.20 0.82 -5.82
C MET A 64 1.87 0.63 -6.56
N ARG A 65 1.24 -0.52 -6.34
CA ARG A 65 -0.04 -0.92 -6.93
C ARG A 65 -1.19 -0.93 -5.92
N ASN A 66 -0.88 -1.05 -4.62
CA ASN A 66 -1.86 -1.07 -3.53
C ASN A 66 -1.27 -0.45 -2.26
N GLY A 67 -2.12 0.15 -1.42
CA GLY A 67 -1.70 0.75 -0.16
C GLY A 67 -1.85 2.27 -0.07
N LEU A 68 -2.30 2.91 -1.15
CA LEU A 68 -2.33 4.38 -1.28
C LEU A 68 -3.02 5.05 -0.08
N HIS A 69 -4.28 4.70 0.21
CA HIS A 69 -5.02 5.25 1.36
C HIS A 69 -4.36 4.95 2.70
N ARG A 70 -3.71 3.80 2.87
CA ARG A 70 -3.04 3.42 4.12
C ARG A 70 -1.77 4.25 4.34
N CYS A 71 -1.00 4.49 3.28
CA CYS A 71 0.19 5.34 3.36
C CYS A 71 -0.19 6.80 3.64
N HIS A 72 -1.22 7.34 2.96
CA HIS A 72 -1.74 8.68 3.28
C HIS A 72 -2.29 8.76 4.71
N ALA A 73 -3.00 7.73 5.16
CA ALA A 73 -3.50 7.65 6.53
C ALA A 73 -2.39 7.66 7.58
N CYS A 74 -1.32 6.89 7.35
CA CYS A 74 -0.15 6.84 8.22
C CYS A 74 0.53 8.20 8.34
N ILE A 75 0.74 8.88 7.20
CA ILE A 75 1.32 10.24 7.18
C ILE A 75 0.41 11.23 7.91
N ALA A 76 -0.90 11.17 7.68
CA ALA A 76 -1.86 12.05 8.33
C ALA A 76 -1.99 11.79 9.85
N ALA A 77 -1.87 10.53 10.28
CA ALA A 77 -1.89 10.14 11.68
C ALA A 77 -0.60 10.49 12.42
N GLY A 78 0.55 10.47 11.72
CA GLY A 78 1.87 10.58 12.33
C GLY A 78 2.28 9.33 13.13
N THR A 79 1.60 8.19 12.91
CA THR A 79 1.79 6.95 13.67
C THR A 79 2.11 5.80 12.72
N PRO A 80 3.14 4.98 13.02
CA PRO A 80 3.42 3.76 12.24
C PRO A 80 2.27 2.76 12.30
N PHE A 81 2.17 1.88 11.30
CA PHE A 81 1.19 0.79 11.33
C PHE A 81 1.77 -0.53 10.78
N PRO A 82 1.38 -1.69 11.34
CA PRO A 82 1.80 -2.98 10.80
C PRO A 82 1.06 -3.29 9.48
N SER A 83 1.82 -3.71 8.47
CA SER A 83 1.27 -4.17 7.19
C SER A 83 2.08 -5.32 6.60
N VAL A 84 1.42 -6.15 5.79
CA VAL A 84 2.11 -7.07 4.90
C VAL A 84 2.54 -6.31 3.65
N VAL A 85 3.84 -6.24 3.41
CA VAL A 85 4.44 -5.67 2.20
C VAL A 85 4.77 -6.80 1.25
N ILE A 86 4.24 -6.72 0.03
CA ILE A 86 4.46 -7.68 -1.05
C ILE A 86 5.21 -6.97 -2.17
N SER A 87 6.32 -7.52 -2.63
CA SER A 87 7.08 -6.99 -3.77
C SER A 87 7.33 -8.05 -4.83
N GLY A 88 7.30 -7.67 -6.11
CA GLY A 88 7.66 -8.56 -7.22
C GLY A 88 6.55 -9.25 -8.02
N PRO A 89 5.24 -9.20 -7.68
CA PRO A 89 4.20 -9.64 -8.62
C PRO A 89 4.33 -8.92 -9.97
N SER A 90 4.09 -9.63 -11.07
CA SER A 90 4.17 -9.02 -12.40
C SER A 90 3.19 -7.86 -12.53
N ARG A 91 3.60 -6.80 -13.22
CA ARG A 91 2.73 -5.64 -13.50
C ARG A 91 1.43 -6.06 -14.21
N ASP A 92 1.49 -7.14 -14.99
CA ASP A 92 0.35 -7.70 -15.73
C ASP A 92 -0.73 -8.29 -14.82
N ALA A 93 -0.42 -8.57 -13.55
CA ALA A 93 -1.42 -8.98 -12.56
C ALA A 93 -2.43 -7.86 -12.24
N PHE A 94 -2.11 -6.60 -12.57
CA PHE A 94 -2.93 -5.43 -12.24
C PHE A 94 -3.61 -4.79 -13.46
N SER A 95 -3.25 -5.20 -14.69
CA SER A 95 -3.77 -4.61 -15.93
C SER A 95 -5.27 -4.87 -16.16
N ASN A 96 -5.81 -5.97 -15.62
CA ASN A 96 -7.21 -6.39 -15.85
C ASN A 96 -8.21 -5.90 -14.80
N LEU A 97 -7.78 -5.14 -13.79
CA LEU A 97 -8.60 -4.74 -12.63
C LEU A 97 -9.23 -3.34 -12.78
N SER A 98 -9.38 -2.83 -14.00
CA SER A 98 -9.97 -1.50 -14.28
C SER A 98 -11.33 -1.54 -14.99
N SER A 99 -12.04 -2.68 -14.98
CA SER A 99 -13.44 -2.72 -15.43
C SER A 99 -14.30 -1.89 -14.47
N LYS A 100 -14.59 -0.64 -14.86
CA LYS A 100 -15.69 0.16 -14.31
C LYS A 100 -16.99 -0.57 -14.62
N ASN A 101 -17.68 -1.06 -13.60
CA ASN A 101 -19.14 -1.16 -13.58
C ASN A 101 -19.65 -0.19 -12.52
#